data_AF-A0A4P5U5R0-F1
#
_entry.id   AF-A0A4P5U5R0-F1
#
_cell.length_a   1.000
_cell.length_b   1.000
_cell.length_c   1.000
_cell.angle_alpha   90.00
_cell.angle_beta   90.00
_cell.angle_gamma   90.00
#
_symmetry.space_group_name_H-M   'P 1'
#
loop_
_entity.id
_entity.type
_entity.pdbx_description
1 polymer ?
#
loop_
_entity_poly.entity_id
_entity_poly.type
_entity_poly.pdbx_seq_one_letter_code
_entity_poly.pdbx_strand_id
1 'polypeptide(L)' 'MGPEVLLMVDCHWRMDEARVLSTLALLEPVGLHWFECPLAETHAHWPALREFGRPLASKVFYWPRLEHKWV' A
#
# COMPACT_ATOMS: atom_id res chain seq x y z
N MET A 1 -8.71 -16.61 9.02
CA MET A 1 -9.58 -15.54 8.53
C MET A 1 -10.26 -16.06 7.27
N GLY A 2 -11.58 -15.96 7.14
CA GLY A 2 -12.26 -16.24 5.88
C GLY A 2 -12.17 -15.04 4.92
N PRO A 3 -12.62 -15.19 3.66
CA PRO A 3 -12.56 -14.15 2.64
C PRO A 3 -13.39 -12.90 2.97
N GLU A 4 -14.31 -12.99 3.92
CA GLU A 4 -15.12 -11.86 4.41
C GLU A 4 -14.32 -10.84 5.24
N VAL A 5 -13.11 -11.17 5.67
CA VAL A 5 -12.27 -10.28 6.48
C VAL A 5 -11.40 -9.39 5.59
N LEU A 6 -11.46 -8.08 5.81
CA LEU A 6 -10.58 -7.12 5.14
C LEU A 6 -9.16 -7.21 5.69
N LEU A 7 -8.22 -7.70 4.88
CA LEU A 7 -6.81 -7.79 5.24
C LEU A 7 -6.10 -6.46 4.99
N MET A 8 -5.40 -5.95 6.00
CA MET A 8 -4.62 -4.72 5.96
C MET A 8 -3.19 -5.00 6.40
N VAL A 9 -2.20 -4.39 5.76
CA VAL A 9 -0.78 -4.55 6.08
C VAL A 9 -0.11 -3.17 6.15
N ASP A 10 0.49 -2.84 7.29
CA ASP A 10 1.36 -1.68 7.44
C ASP A 10 2.83 -2.08 7.34
N CYS A 11 3.54 -1.47 6.38
CA CYS A 11 4.93 -1.75 6.09
C CYS A 11 5.92 -0.87 6.87
N HIS A 12 5.43 0.16 7.57
CA HIS A 12 6.24 1.09 8.38
C HIS A 12 7.48 1.64 7.63
N TRP A 13 7.33 1.93 6.34
CA TRP A 13 8.38 2.46 5.46
C TRP A 13 9.62 1.55 5.29
N ARG A 14 9.46 0.24 5.49
CA ARG A 14 10.58 -0.73 5.49
C ARG A 14 10.85 -1.37 4.13
N MET A 15 10.19 -0.94 3.07
CA MET A 15 10.40 -1.48 1.73
C MET A 15 11.20 -0.54 0.83
N ASP A 16 11.67 -1.10 -0.26
CA ASP A 16 12.09 -0.40 -1.48
C ASP A 16 11.07 -0.66 -2.59
N GLU A 17 11.15 0.06 -3.70
CA GLU A 17 10.18 -0.04 -4.80
C GLU A 17 10.05 -1.47 -5.37
N ALA A 18 11.17 -2.20 -5.49
CA ALA A 18 11.18 -3.55 -6.03
C ALA A 18 10.46 -4.53 -5.09
N ARG A 19 10.67 -4.40 -3.78
CA ARG A 19 9.98 -5.18 -2.75
C ARG A 19 8.49 -4.87 -2.71
N VAL A 20 8.10 -3.61 -2.93
CA VAL A 20 6.68 -3.23 -3.02
C VAL A 20 6.00 -3.96 -4.17
N LEU A 21 6.55 -3.86 -5.38
CA LEU A 21 5.96 -4.47 -6.58
C LEU A 21 5.86 -6.00 -6.46
N SER A 22 6.94 -6.65 -6.01
CA SER A 22 6.95 -8.09 -5.80
C SER A 22 5.97 -8.54 -4.71
N THR A 23 5.87 -7.81 -3.61
CA THR A 23 4.90 -8.12 -2.54
C THR A 23 3.46 -7.95 -3.02
N LEU A 24 3.16 -6.88 -3.75
CA LEU A 24 1.81 -6.65 -4.29
C LEU A 24 1.41 -7.74 -5.29
N ALA A 25 2.33 -8.20 -6.13
CA ALA A 25 2.07 -9.32 -7.04
C ALA A 25 1.79 -10.63 -6.30
N LEU A 26 2.49 -10.91 -5.19
CA LEU A 26 2.27 -12.09 -4.36
C LEU A 26 0.95 -12.03 -3.57
N LEU A 27 0.51 -10.82 -3.21
CA LEU A 27 -0.70 -10.59 -2.42
C LEU A 27 -1.97 -10.41 -3.26
N GLU A 28 -1.86 -10.36 -4.58
CA GLU A 28 -3.00 -10.28 -5.51
C GLU A 28 -4.07 -11.36 -5.24
N PRO A 29 -3.73 -12.67 -5.16
CA PRO A 29 -4.73 -13.72 -4.91
C PRO A 29 -5.31 -13.69 -3.49
N VAL A 30 -4.69 -12.94 -2.56
CA VAL A 30 -5.18 -12.80 -1.18
C VAL A 30 -6.30 -11.77 -1.08
N GLY A 31 -6.46 -10.90 -2.08
CA GLY A 31 -7.48 -9.85 -2.06
C GLY A 31 -7.20 -8.80 -0.99
N LEU A 32 -5.95 -8.38 -0.84
CA LEU A 32 -5.53 -7.40 0.16
C LEU A 32 -6.38 -6.12 0.07
N HIS A 33 -6.95 -5.68 1.19
CA HIS A 33 -7.75 -4.46 1.27
C HIS A 33 -6.85 -3.20 1.28
N TRP A 34 -5.79 -3.21 2.08
CA TRP A 34 -4.93 -2.05 2.31
C TRP A 34 -3.44 -2.44 2.44
N PHE A 35 -2.60 -1.79 1.63
CA PHE A 35 -1.14 -1.78 1.78
C PHE A 35 -0.65 -0.38 2.23
N GLU A 36 -0.33 -0.23 3.52
CA GLU A 36 0.03 1.04 4.15
C GLU A 36 1.53 1.27 4.20
N CYS A 37 1.94 2.52 3.98
CA CYS A 37 3.29 3.01 4.22
C CYS A 37 4.41 2.12 3.64
N PRO A 38 4.34 1.67 2.37
CA PRO A 38 5.37 0.81 1.81
C PRO A 38 6.75 1.48 1.78
N LEU A 39 6.80 2.75 1.37
CA LEU A 39 8.01 3.57 1.30
C LEU A 39 7.86 4.79 2.20
N ALA A 40 8.98 5.36 2.61
CA ALA A 40 9.00 6.65 3.30
C ALA A 40 8.25 7.71 2.49
N GLU A 41 7.40 8.50 3.14
CA GLU A 41 6.44 9.41 2.48
C GLU A 41 7.08 10.75 2.11
N THR A 42 8.19 10.67 1.38
CA THR A 42 8.98 11.82 0.93
C THR A 42 8.62 12.20 -0.50
N HIS A 43 8.86 13.46 -0.87
CA HIS A 43 8.65 13.95 -2.24
C HIS A 43 9.33 13.10 -3.31
N ALA A 44 10.49 12.51 -2.99
CA ALA A 44 11.24 11.62 -3.89
C ALA A 44 10.45 10.33 -4.21
N HIS A 45 9.68 9.80 -3.27
CA HIS A 45 8.91 8.56 -3.44
C HIS A 45 7.48 8.77 -3.93
N TRP A 46 6.97 10.01 -3.94
CA TRP A 46 5.60 10.29 -4.38
C TRP A 46 5.27 9.81 -5.80
N PRO A 47 6.16 9.88 -6.81
CA PRO A 47 5.90 9.30 -8.12
C PRO A 47 5.64 7.78 -8.05
N ALA A 48 6.51 7.03 -7.37
CA ALA A 48 6.37 5.59 -7.21
C ALA A 48 5.11 5.21 -6.42
N LEU A 49 4.83 5.91 -5.32
CA LEU A 49 3.63 5.69 -4.51
C LEU A 49 2.32 5.93 -5.30
N ARG A 50 2.31 6.87 -6.26
CA ARG A 50 1.18 7.05 -7.19
C ARG A 50 1.07 5.91 -8.21
N GLU A 51 2.20 5.42 -8.71
CA GLU A 51 2.26 4.31 -9.67
C GLU A 51 1.62 3.05 -9.08
N PHE A 52 1.98 2.70 -7.84
CA PHE A 52 1.49 1.49 -7.17
C PHE A 52 -0.02 1.47 -6.95
N GLY A 53 -0.65 2.64 -6.76
CA GLY A 53 -2.09 2.76 -6.53
C GLY A 53 -2.97 2.72 -7.78
N ARG A 54 -2.40 2.66 -9.00
CA ARG A 54 -3.17 2.69 -10.26
C ARG A 54 -3.73 1.34 -10.74
N PRO A 55 -3.03 0.20 -10.62
CA PRO A 55 -3.46 -1.04 -11.28
C PRO A 55 -4.10 -2.09 -10.35
N LEU A 56 -4.11 -1.91 -9.03
CA LEU A 56 -4.49 -2.98 -8.09
C LEU A 56 -5.89 -2.77 -7.51
N ALA A 57 -6.62 -3.88 -7.34
CA ALA A 57 -7.86 -3.91 -6.53
C ALA A 57 -7.60 -3.50 -5.07
N SER A 58 -6.37 -3.76 -4.61
CA SER A 58 -5.82 -3.31 -3.33
C SER A 58 -5.47 -1.82 -3.37
N LYS A 59 -5.89 -1.08 -2.34
CA LYS A 59 -5.54 0.34 -2.22
C LYS A 59 -4.16 0.48 -1.58
N VAL A 60 -3.22 1.08 -2.32
CA VAL A 60 -1.94 1.54 -1.77
C VAL A 60 -2.13 2.96 -1.24
N PHE A 61 -1.83 3.18 0.04
CA PHE A 61 -2.03 4.46 0.73
C PHE A 61 -0.74 5.04 1.29
N TYR A 62 -0.64 6.37 1.20
CA TYR A 62 0.46 7.16 1.74
C TYR A 62 0.01 8.62 2.05
N TRP A 63 0.67 9.26 3.01
CA TRP A 63 0.57 10.67 3.38
C TRP A 63 1.18 11.58 2.28
N PRO A 64 0.55 12.71 1.89
CA PRO A 64 -0.47 13.46 2.62
C PRO A 64 -1.88 13.27 2.06
N ARG A 65 -2.23 12.14 1.44
CA ARG A 65 -3.60 11.94 0.92
C ARG A 65 -4.67 11.80 2.02
N LEU A 66 -4.32 12.10 3.27
CA LEU A 66 -5.16 11.95 4.46
C LEU A 66 -5.24 13.29 5.18
N GLU A 67 -6.16 14.16 4.75
CA GLU A 67 -6.61 15.28 5.61
C GLU A 67 -7.40 14.77 6.83
N HIS A 68 -7.65 13.45 6.95
CA HIS A 68 -8.42 12.85 8.04
C HIS A 68 -7.84 11.49 8.43
N LYS A 69 -6.74 11.47 9.20
CA LYS A 69 -6.50 10.37 10.15
C LYS A 69 -7.16 10.81 11.46
N TRP A 70 -8.00 9.95 12.07
CA TRP A 70 -8.74 10.14 13.33
C TRP A 70 -10.17 10.72 13.24
N VAL A 71 -11.06 10.07 12.49
CA VAL A 71 -12.46 9.85 12.92
C VAL A 71 -12.96 8.51 12.40
#